data_AF-A0A3S0VIV9-F1
#
_entry.id   AF-A0A3S0VIV9-F1
#
_cell.length_a   1.000
_cell.length_b   1.000
_cell.length_c   1.000
_cell.angle_alpha   90.00
_cell.angle_beta   90.00
_cell.angle_gamma   90.00
#
_symmetry.space_group_name_H-M   'P 1'
#
loop_
_entity.id
_entity.type
_entity.pdbx_description
1 polymer ?
#
loop_
_entity_poly.entity_id
_entity_poly.type
_entity_poly.pdbx_seq_one_letter_code
_entity_poly.pdbx_strand_id
1 'polypeptide(L)'
;MKQKIDLQDVNGQEVSSQDFTTNEFGSYHGSFILPKGKLNGVFYLRTVGEPRGYKAIRVEEYKRPKFEVSFDPVKEEYKYGQTIELKGKAKMFSGVALSNTTVNYEIKKRNIRWRYFWWYPQDNDNENSILGEAKTNEKGEFVIRLDLKKMKTWKEYRSIIMRSVLPLQTLTVKHSLLKRS
;
A
#
# COMPACT_ATOMS: atom_id res chain seq x y z
N MET A 1 -13.81 32.68 9.94
CA MET A 1 -14.33 32.43 8.59
C MET A 1 -15.44 31.39 8.68
N LYS A 2 -16.56 31.55 7.97
CA LYS A 2 -17.60 30.51 7.85
C LYS A 2 -17.37 29.73 6.56
N GLN A 3 -17.49 28.40 6.61
CA GLN A 3 -17.31 27.53 5.46
C GLN A 3 -18.28 26.37 5.52
N LYS A 4 -19.02 26.15 4.42
CA LYS A 4 -19.90 25.01 4.24
C LYS A 4 -19.16 23.86 3.56
N ILE A 5 -19.32 22.65 4.06
CA ILE A 5 -18.70 21.43 3.53
C ILE A 5 -19.79 20.43 3.15
N ASP A 6 -19.79 20.03 1.88
CA ASP A 6 -20.69 19.01 1.33
C ASP A 6 -19.96 17.67 1.22
N LEU A 7 -20.59 16.61 1.70
CA LEU A 7 -20.23 15.23 1.42
C LEU A 7 -21.00 14.76 0.18
N GLN A 8 -20.27 14.35 -0.84
CA GLN A 8 -20.82 13.80 -2.07
C GLN A 8 -20.53 12.31 -2.19
N ASP A 9 -21.53 11.54 -2.64
CA ASP A 9 -21.36 10.13 -2.95
C ASP A 9 -20.62 9.88 -4.28
N VAL A 10 -20.49 8.60 -4.64
CA VAL A 10 -19.80 8.15 -5.86
C VAL A 10 -20.40 8.75 -7.13
N ASN A 11 -21.70 9.06 -7.13
CA ASN A 11 -22.40 9.66 -8.26
C ASN A 11 -22.33 11.19 -8.25
N GLY A 12 -21.59 11.78 -7.31
CA GLY A 12 -21.50 13.23 -7.13
C GLY A 12 -22.74 13.85 -6.47
N GLN A 13 -23.66 13.04 -5.93
CA GLN A 13 -24.85 13.56 -5.26
C GLN A 13 -24.49 13.99 -3.84
N GLU A 14 -24.96 15.17 -3.43
CA GLU A 14 -24.87 15.60 -2.03
C GLU A 14 -25.66 14.64 -1.15
N VAL A 15 -24.99 14.07 -0.14
CA VAL A 15 -25.60 13.16 0.83
C VAL A 15 -25.64 13.72 2.24
N SER A 16 -24.80 14.71 2.53
CA SER A 16 -24.79 15.43 3.81
C SER A 16 -24.04 16.74 3.64
N SER A 17 -24.39 17.75 4.44
CA SER A 17 -23.76 19.06 4.41
C SER A 17 -23.66 19.60 5.84
N GLN A 18 -22.56 20.29 6.16
CA GLN A 18 -22.37 20.94 7.46
C GLN A 18 -21.67 22.29 7.33
N ASP A 19 -22.08 23.25 8.16
CA ASP A 19 -21.47 24.57 8.28
C ASP A 19 -20.45 24.60 9.41
N PHE A 20 -19.24 25.07 9.11
CA PHE A 20 -18.15 25.21 10.06
C PHE A 20 -17.74 26.67 10.24
N THR A 21 -17.26 27.01 11.43
CA THR A 21 -16.58 28.27 11.71
C THR A 21 -15.14 27.98 12.10
N THR A 22 -14.18 28.62 11.43
CA THR A 22 -12.76 28.45 11.74
C THR A 22 -12.39 29.06 13.08
N ASN A 23 -11.42 28.47 13.76
CA ASN A 23 -10.73 29.08 14.90
C ASN A 23 -9.80 30.23 14.46
N GLU A 24 -9.11 30.84 15.43
CA GLU A 24 -8.15 31.95 15.21
C GLU A 24 -6.97 31.57 14.29
N PHE A 25 -6.70 30.27 14.13
CA PHE A 25 -5.65 29.72 13.26
C PHE A 25 -6.19 29.19 11.92
N GLY A 26 -7.45 29.46 11.58
CA GLY A 26 -8.04 29.06 10.30
C GLY A 26 -8.43 27.57 10.19
N SER A 27 -8.45 26.84 11.30
CA SER A 27 -8.78 25.41 11.32
C SER A 27 -10.21 25.14 11.81
N TYR A 28 -10.81 24.04 11.35
CA TYR A 28 -12.06 23.48 11.87
C TYR A 28 -11.95 21.95 11.93
N HIS A 29 -12.82 21.33 12.71
CA HIS A 29 -12.96 19.88 12.78
C HIS A 29 -14.44 19.52 12.81
N GLY A 30 -14.76 18.32 12.33
CA GLY A 30 -16.13 17.86 12.20
C GLY A 30 -16.19 16.37 11.90
N SER A 31 -17.40 15.84 11.87
CA SER A 31 -17.66 14.43 11.59
C SER A 31 -18.85 14.29 10.68
N PHE A 32 -18.71 13.49 9.63
CA PHE A 32 -19.81 13.15 8.73
C PHE A 32 -20.19 11.68 8.94
N ILE A 33 -21.49 11.41 9.00
CA ILE A 33 -22.01 10.04 9.06
C ILE A 33 -22.28 9.59 7.64
N LEU A 34 -21.66 8.49 7.21
CA LEU A 34 -21.93 7.91 5.89
C LEU A 34 -23.35 7.31 5.88
N PRO A 35 -24.20 7.68 4.91
CA PRO A 35 -25.53 7.10 4.77
C PRO A 35 -25.44 5.61 4.43
N LYS A 36 -26.32 4.80 5.04
CA LYS A 36 -26.45 3.37 4.70
C LYS A 36 -27.10 3.21 3.32
N GLY A 37 -26.74 2.14 2.61
CA GLY A 37 -27.35 1.79 1.31
C GLY A 37 -26.84 2.58 0.11
N LYS A 38 -25.79 3.40 0.26
CA LYS A 38 -25.07 4.01 -0.87
C LYS A 38 -24.03 3.04 -1.45
N LEU A 39 -23.66 3.27 -2.71
CA LEU A 39 -22.60 2.52 -3.38
C LEU A 39 -21.26 2.74 -2.69
N ASN A 40 -20.48 1.66 -2.53
CA ASN A 40 -19.08 1.75 -2.17
C ASN A 40 -18.29 2.39 -3.32
N GLY A 41 -17.25 3.16 -2.99
CA GLY A 41 -16.44 3.87 -3.97
C GLY A 41 -15.79 5.12 -3.42
N VAL A 42 -15.50 6.08 -4.30
CA VAL A 42 -14.87 7.35 -3.93
C VAL A 42 -15.94 8.38 -3.59
N PHE A 43 -15.96 8.82 -2.34
CA PHE A 43 -16.75 9.95 -1.84
C PHE A 43 -15.88 11.20 -1.81
N TYR A 44 -16.50 12.37 -1.81
CA TYR A 44 -15.79 13.64 -1.79
C TYR A 44 -16.33 14.55 -0.69
N LEU A 45 -15.43 15.11 0.12
CA LEU A 45 -15.73 16.31 0.90
C LEU A 45 -15.38 17.52 0.04
N ARG A 46 -16.30 18.47 -0.14
CA ARG A 46 -16.10 19.68 -0.92
C ARG A 46 -16.44 20.91 -0.13
N THR A 47 -15.63 21.97 -0.25
CA THR A 47 -16.01 23.29 0.22
C THR A 47 -17.00 23.91 -0.76
N VAL A 48 -18.06 24.52 -0.23
CA VAL A 48 -19.00 25.31 -1.01
C VAL A 48 -18.55 26.76 -0.99
N GLY A 49 -18.45 27.35 -2.18
CA GLY A 49 -17.93 28.73 -2.35
C GLY A 49 -16.42 28.80 -2.39
N GLU A 50 -15.87 29.98 -2.07
CA GLU A 50 -14.43 30.24 -2.07
C GLU A 50 -13.87 30.23 -0.63
N PRO A 51 -12.66 29.68 -0.40
CA PRO A 51 -11.81 28.99 -1.37
C PRO A 51 -12.33 27.58 -1.71
N ARG A 52 -12.23 27.19 -2.97
CA ARG A 52 -12.56 25.83 -3.42
C ARG A 52 -11.52 24.83 -2.94
N GLY A 53 -11.98 23.77 -2.33
CA GLY A 53 -11.18 22.65 -1.85
C GLY A 53 -11.99 21.37 -1.91
N TYR A 54 -11.30 20.26 -2.14
CA TYR A 54 -11.94 18.95 -2.05
C TYR A 54 -10.98 17.91 -1.50
N LYS A 55 -11.55 16.87 -0.88
CA LYS A 55 -10.81 15.71 -0.40
C LYS A 55 -11.58 14.44 -0.77
N ALA A 56 -10.90 13.55 -1.48
CA ALA A 56 -11.43 12.23 -1.79
C ALA A 56 -11.25 11.29 -0.59
N ILE A 57 -12.29 10.52 -0.28
CA ILE A 57 -12.33 9.46 0.72
C ILE A 57 -12.80 8.18 0.03
N ARG A 58 -12.14 7.06 0.27
CA ARG A 58 -12.59 5.77 -0.29
C ARG A 58 -13.41 5.02 0.76
N VAL A 59 -14.63 4.66 0.39
CA VAL A 59 -15.57 3.89 1.19
C VAL A 59 -15.66 2.49 0.59
N GLU A 60 -15.25 1.49 1.36
CA GLU A 60 -15.24 0.08 0.97
C GLU A 60 -15.77 -0.77 2.13
N GLU A 61 -16.33 -1.93 1.82
CA GLU A 61 -16.67 -2.94 2.82
C GLU A 61 -15.41 -3.60 3.36
N TYR A 62 -14.94 -3.11 4.50
CA TYR A 62 -13.75 -3.64 5.14
C TYR A 62 -14.10 -4.73 6.15
N LYS A 63 -13.80 -5.98 5.82
CA LYS A 63 -13.63 -7.01 6.85
C LYS A 63 -12.26 -6.82 7.47
N ARG A 64 -12.23 -6.32 8.72
CA ARG A 64 -10.97 -6.15 9.46
C ARG A 64 -10.21 -7.47 9.49
N PRO A 65 -9.05 -7.57 8.83
CA PRO A 65 -8.22 -8.76 8.90
C PRO A 65 -7.78 -8.94 10.34
N LYS A 66 -7.66 -10.20 10.73
CA LYS A 66 -7.25 -10.56 12.09
C LYS A 66 -5.77 -10.94 12.14
N PHE A 67 -5.02 -10.66 11.07
CA PHE A 67 -3.64 -11.08 10.89
C PHE A 67 -2.78 -9.98 10.29
N GLU A 68 -1.47 -10.15 10.43
CA GLU A 68 -0.44 -9.37 9.78
C GLU A 68 0.63 -10.28 9.17
N VAL A 69 1.23 -9.79 8.09
CA VAL A 69 2.39 -10.41 7.45
C VAL A 69 3.52 -9.40 7.44
N SER A 70 4.67 -9.77 8.00
CA SER A 70 5.86 -8.93 8.02
C SER A 70 7.02 -9.64 7.35
N PHE A 71 7.97 -8.87 6.85
CA PHE A 71 9.21 -9.37 6.28
C PHE A 71 10.38 -8.83 7.09
N ASP A 72 11.35 -9.69 7.33
CA ASP A 72 12.60 -9.27 7.94
C ASP A 72 13.38 -8.40 6.94
N PRO A 73 14.04 -7.32 7.41
CA PRO A 73 14.85 -6.49 6.55
C PRO A 73 16.02 -7.31 6.00
N VAL A 74 16.14 -7.35 4.68
CA VAL A 74 17.28 -8.00 4.04
C VAL A 74 18.48 -7.06 4.14
N LYS A 75 19.51 -7.49 4.86
CA LYS A 75 20.71 -6.69 5.12
C LYS A 75 21.86 -6.96 4.14
N GLU A 76 21.71 -7.97 3.29
CA GLU A 76 22.79 -8.44 2.42
C GLU A 76 22.79 -7.73 1.07
N GLU A 77 23.98 -7.34 0.60
CA GLU A 77 24.16 -6.85 -0.76
C GLU A 77 24.02 -8.01 -1.75
N TYR A 78 23.00 -7.94 -2.61
CA TYR A 78 22.78 -9.00 -3.60
C TYR A 78 23.89 -9.03 -4.66
N LYS A 79 24.46 -10.20 -4.96
CA LYS A 79 25.26 -10.37 -6.18
C LYS A 79 24.44 -11.08 -7.26
N TYR A 80 24.70 -10.72 -8.51
CA TYR A 80 24.06 -11.38 -9.65
C TYR A 80 24.40 -12.88 -9.64
N GLY A 81 23.40 -13.73 -9.82
CA GLY A 81 23.55 -15.19 -9.78
C GLY A 81 23.50 -15.83 -8.38
N GLN A 82 23.25 -15.06 -7.32
CA GLN A 82 22.97 -15.61 -5.99
C GLN A 82 21.46 -15.83 -5.78
N THR A 83 21.13 -16.84 -4.97
CA THR A 83 19.77 -17.04 -4.47
C THR A 83 19.55 -16.13 -3.27
N ILE A 84 18.48 -15.35 -3.30
CA ILE A 84 18.09 -14.51 -2.16
C ILE A 84 17.06 -15.28 -1.33
N GLU A 85 17.29 -15.36 -0.02
CA GLU A 85 16.29 -15.85 0.93
C GLU A 85 15.59 -14.67 1.61
N LEU A 86 14.29 -14.55 1.37
CA LEU A 86 13.44 -13.56 2.00
C LEU A 86 12.67 -14.23 3.13
N LYS A 87 12.96 -13.83 4.36
CA LYS A 87 12.31 -14.35 5.56
C LYS A 87 11.15 -13.44 5.95
N GLY A 88 10.02 -14.04 6.27
CA GLY A 88 8.85 -13.33 6.74
C GLY A 88 8.10 -14.10 7.81
N LYS A 89 7.19 -13.41 8.47
CA LYS A 89 6.34 -13.94 9.54
C LYS A 89 4.90 -13.57 9.29
N ALA A 90 4.00 -14.52 9.50
CA ALA A 90 2.57 -14.34 9.46
C ALA A 90 1.99 -14.72 10.83
N LYS A 91 1.28 -13.79 11.45
CA LYS A 91 0.64 -14.00 12.75
C LYS A 91 -0.69 -13.29 12.83
N MET A 92 -1.58 -13.80 13.66
CA MET A 92 -2.78 -13.09 14.06
C MET A 92 -2.40 -11.82 14.84
N PHE A 93 -3.27 -10.81 14.83
CA PHE A 93 -3.14 -9.63 15.70
C PHE A 93 -3.21 -9.99 17.19
N SER A 94 -3.74 -11.17 17.53
CA SER A 94 -3.65 -11.73 18.89
C SER A 94 -2.25 -12.24 19.27
N GLY A 95 -1.29 -12.25 18.34
CA GLY A 95 0.05 -12.79 18.53
C GLY A 95 0.20 -14.28 18.18
N VAL A 96 -0.89 -14.99 17.90
CA VAL A 96 -0.86 -16.41 17.52
C VAL A 96 -0.22 -16.57 16.14
N ALA A 97 0.77 -17.46 16.04
CA ALA A 97 1.41 -17.79 14.77
C ALA A 97 0.42 -18.44 13.79
N LEU A 98 0.43 -18.01 12.52
CA LEU A 98 -0.35 -18.65 11.47
C LEU A 98 0.45 -19.79 10.87
N SER A 99 0.23 -21.02 11.36
CA SER A 99 0.90 -22.21 10.86
C SER A 99 0.21 -22.82 9.64
N ASN A 100 0.98 -23.52 8.80
CA ASN A 100 0.52 -24.26 7.62
C ASN A 100 -0.41 -23.46 6.68
N THR A 101 -0.17 -22.15 6.57
CA THR A 101 -0.97 -21.22 5.77
C THR A 101 -0.22 -20.88 4.49
N THR A 102 -0.93 -20.86 3.36
CA THR A 102 -0.37 -20.45 2.06
C THR A 102 -0.28 -18.94 1.97
N VAL A 103 0.92 -18.41 1.80
CA VAL A 103 1.23 -17.01 1.54
C VAL A 103 1.48 -16.83 0.05
N ASN A 104 0.53 -16.21 -0.64
CA ASN A 104 0.71 -15.80 -2.03
C ASN A 104 1.55 -14.54 -2.07
N TYR A 105 2.59 -14.51 -2.92
CA TYR A 105 3.45 -13.35 -3.08
C TYR A 105 3.61 -12.93 -4.55
N GLU A 106 3.79 -11.62 -4.74
CA GLU A 106 4.18 -11.02 -6.01
C GLU A 106 5.42 -10.17 -5.81
N ILE A 107 6.46 -10.43 -6.60
CA ILE A 107 7.71 -9.67 -6.59
C ILE A 107 7.80 -8.82 -7.86
N LYS A 108 7.89 -7.51 -7.65
CA LYS A 108 8.02 -6.51 -8.72
C LYS A 108 9.35 -5.78 -8.62
N LYS A 109 9.99 -5.57 -9.77
CA LYS A 109 11.07 -4.58 -9.90
C LYS A 109 10.45 -3.19 -9.94
N ARG A 110 11.05 -2.22 -9.26
CA ARG A 110 10.66 -0.81 -9.44
C ARG A 110 11.89 0.08 -9.59
N ASN A 111 11.83 1.00 -10.54
CA ASN A 111 12.79 2.08 -10.63
C ASN A 111 12.35 3.23 -9.70
N ILE A 112 13.22 3.61 -8.77
CA ILE A 112 12.97 4.71 -7.83
C ILE A 112 13.84 5.93 -8.12
N ARG A 113 14.56 5.97 -9.25
CA ARG A 113 15.45 7.10 -9.60
C ARG A 113 14.70 8.40 -9.80
N TRP A 114 13.47 8.37 -10.29
CA TRP A 114 12.60 9.55 -10.37
C TRP A 114 12.46 10.28 -9.02
N ARG A 115 12.64 9.58 -7.89
CA ARG A 115 12.58 10.16 -6.54
C ARG A 115 13.82 10.99 -6.19
N TYR A 116 14.93 10.79 -6.89
CA TYR A 116 16.19 11.52 -6.70
C TYR A 116 16.53 12.42 -7.90
N PHE A 117 15.98 12.11 -9.07
CA PHE A 117 16.25 12.78 -10.33
C PHE A 117 14.93 13.15 -10.98
N TRP A 118 14.51 14.42 -10.84
CA TRP A 118 13.21 14.91 -11.33
C TRP A 118 13.02 14.79 -12.84
N TRP A 119 14.11 14.78 -13.62
CA TRP A 119 14.08 14.57 -15.08
C TRP A 119 13.95 13.11 -15.51
N TYR A 120 14.02 12.16 -14.57
CA TYR A 120 13.92 10.74 -14.88
C TYR A 120 12.44 10.36 -14.99
N PRO A 121 12.00 9.74 -16.11
CA PRO A 121 10.61 9.38 -16.31
C PRO A 121 10.12 8.44 -15.19
N GLN A 122 8.89 8.68 -14.74
CA GLN A 122 8.23 7.83 -13.75
C GLN A 122 7.61 6.62 -14.47
N ASP A 123 8.47 5.76 -15.00
CA ASP A 123 8.03 4.56 -15.67
C ASP A 123 7.52 3.55 -14.63
N ASN A 124 6.29 3.06 -14.83
CA ASN A 124 5.78 1.90 -14.14
C ASN A 124 6.34 0.66 -14.85
N ASP A 125 7.61 0.36 -14.60
CA ASP A 125 8.28 -0.86 -15.06
C ASP A 125 7.66 -2.08 -14.34
N ASN A 126 6.43 -2.45 -14.70
CA ASN A 126 5.76 -3.67 -14.25
C ASN A 126 6.17 -4.88 -15.10
N GLU A 127 7.13 -4.74 -16.00
CA GLU A 127 7.65 -5.87 -16.79
C GLU A 127 8.29 -6.91 -15.87
N ASN A 128 7.74 -8.13 -15.93
CA ASN A 128 8.22 -9.36 -15.28
C ASN A 128 8.04 -9.43 -13.75
N SER A 129 6.79 -9.37 -13.29
CA SER A 129 6.44 -9.79 -11.93
C SER A 129 6.60 -11.30 -11.74
N ILE A 130 7.26 -11.70 -10.65
CA ILE A 130 7.35 -13.11 -10.26
C ILE A 130 6.23 -13.38 -9.25
N LEU A 131 5.31 -14.27 -9.62
CA LEU A 131 4.27 -14.78 -8.74
C LEU A 131 4.73 -16.10 -8.13
N GLY A 132 4.35 -16.35 -6.88
CA GLY A 132 4.58 -17.62 -6.23
C GLY A 132 3.85 -17.76 -4.92
N GLU A 133 4.04 -18.93 -4.32
CA GLU A 133 3.39 -19.31 -3.06
C GLU A 133 4.46 -19.82 -2.08
N ALA A 134 4.29 -19.50 -0.80
CA ALA A 134 5.11 -20.01 0.29
C ALA A 134 4.21 -20.54 1.40
N LYS A 135 4.62 -21.60 2.09
CA LYS A 135 3.90 -22.11 3.26
C LYS A 135 4.58 -21.67 4.55
N THR A 136 3.78 -21.32 5.54
CA THR A 136 4.28 -20.99 6.89
C THR A 136 4.54 -22.26 7.70
N ASN A 137 5.61 -22.23 8.51
CA ASN A 137 5.92 -23.27 9.48
C ASN A 137 5.06 -23.14 10.76
N GLU A 138 5.26 -24.02 11.74
CA GLU A 138 4.54 -24.00 13.03
C GLU A 138 4.68 -22.67 13.80
N LYS A 139 5.77 -21.95 13.59
CA LYS A 139 6.04 -20.63 14.19
C LYS A 139 5.49 -19.47 13.37
N GLY A 140 4.78 -19.75 12.28
CA GLY A 140 4.23 -18.75 11.37
C GLY A 140 5.28 -18.10 10.47
N GLU A 141 6.49 -18.66 10.40
CA GLU A 141 7.59 -18.12 9.58
C GLU A 141 7.56 -18.78 8.20
N PHE A 142 7.90 -18.01 7.17
CA PHE A 142 8.00 -18.49 5.80
C PHE A 142 9.27 -17.96 5.13
N VAL A 143 9.78 -18.71 4.15
CA VAL A 143 10.97 -18.35 3.39
C VAL A 143 10.65 -18.38 1.90
N ILE A 144 10.90 -17.28 1.21
CA ILE A 144 10.82 -17.19 -0.25
C ILE A 144 12.24 -17.23 -0.80
N ARG A 145 12.52 -18.19 -1.69
CA ARG A 145 13.80 -18.31 -2.38
C ARG A 145 13.69 -17.73 -3.79
N LEU A 146 14.52 -16.73 -4.08
CA LEU A 146 14.55 -16.08 -5.39
C LEU A 146 15.85 -16.37 -6.12
N ASP A 147 15.74 -17.01 -7.28
CA ASP A 147 16.85 -17.17 -8.21
C ASP A 147 16.89 -16.00 -9.20
N LEU A 148 17.93 -15.16 -9.07
CA LEU A 148 18.14 -13.99 -9.93
C LEU A 148 18.57 -14.36 -11.37
N LYS A 149 18.90 -15.63 -11.67
CA LYS A 149 19.39 -16.05 -13.01
C LYS A 149 18.35 -15.95 -14.13
N LYS A 150 17.05 -15.97 -13.82
CA LYS A 150 15.98 -15.97 -14.84
C LYS A 150 15.61 -14.58 -15.39
N MET A 151 16.21 -13.50 -14.91
CA MET A 151 15.91 -12.15 -15.40
C MET A 151 16.95 -11.74 -16.44
N LYS A 152 16.68 -12.05 -17.71
CA LYS A 152 17.57 -11.82 -18.85
C LYS A 152 17.55 -10.35 -19.29
N THR A 153 18.02 -9.42 -18.44
CA THR A 153 18.53 -8.07 -18.79
C THR A 153 18.86 -7.28 -17.50
N TRP A 154 20.11 -7.34 -17.03
CA TRP A 154 20.58 -6.48 -15.94
C TRP A 154 21.79 -5.67 -16.39
N LYS A 155 21.53 -4.47 -16.90
CA LYS A 155 22.40 -3.34 -16.62
C LYS A 155 21.60 -2.40 -15.72
N GLU A 156 21.96 -2.44 -14.45
CA GLU A 156 21.59 -1.48 -13.40
C GLU A 156 20.12 -1.52 -12.89
N TYR A 157 19.94 -0.96 -11.68
CA TYR A 157 18.67 -0.63 -10.99
C TYR A 157 18.07 -1.70 -10.04
N ARG A 158 17.95 -1.36 -8.73
CA ARG A 158 17.53 -2.28 -7.65
C ARG A 158 16.53 -1.65 -6.66
N SER A 159 15.23 -1.92 -6.84
CA SER A 159 14.29 -2.00 -5.72
C SER A 159 13.27 -3.12 -5.97
N ILE A 160 13.00 -3.94 -4.95
CA ILE A 160 12.06 -5.06 -4.98
C ILE A 160 10.84 -4.66 -4.14
N ILE A 161 9.64 -4.79 -4.71
CA ILE A 161 8.38 -4.63 -4.00
C ILE A 161 7.71 -6.01 -3.90
N MET A 162 7.39 -6.42 -2.67
CA MET A 162 6.56 -7.60 -2.41
C MET A 162 5.14 -7.21 -2.06
N ARG A 163 4.16 -7.94 -2.62
CA ARG A 163 2.77 -7.94 -2.19
C ARG A 163 2.38 -9.31 -1.68
N SER A 164 1.80 -9.40 -0.49
CA SER A 164 1.07 -10.60 -0.05
C SER A 164 -0.41 -10.48 -0.42
N VAL A 165 -1.01 -11.57 -0.91
CA VAL A 165 -2.45 -11.62 -1.24
C VAL A 165 -3.13 -12.76 -0.47
N LEU A 166 -3.55 -12.44 0.75
CA LEU A 166 -4.61 -13.15 1.50
C LEU A 166 -5.68 -12.11 1.86
N PRO A 167 -6.95 -12.49 2.07
CA PRO A 167 -8.09 -11.69 1.65
C PRO A 167 -8.02 -10.28 2.25
N LEU A 168 -7.78 -9.32 1.35
CA LEU A 168 -7.83 -7.87 1.56
C LEU A 168 -6.82 -7.27 2.55
N GLN A 169 -5.54 -7.64 2.47
CA GLN A 169 -4.47 -6.75 2.91
C GLN A 169 -3.33 -6.69 1.89
N THR A 170 -3.13 -5.52 1.28
CA THR A 170 -1.98 -5.25 0.42
C THR A 170 -0.84 -4.72 1.30
N LEU A 171 0.04 -5.60 1.77
CA LEU A 171 1.27 -5.17 2.45
C LEU A 171 2.34 -4.91 1.39
N THR A 172 2.77 -3.65 1.28
CA THR A 172 3.84 -3.23 0.37
C THR A 172 5.15 -3.16 1.15
N VAL A 173 5.99 -4.19 1.04
CA VAL A 173 7.35 -4.10 1.58
C VAL A 173 8.23 -3.40 0.54
N LYS A 174 8.71 -2.20 0.87
CA LYS A 174 9.58 -1.39 0.01
C LYS A 174 11.01 -1.57 0.49
N HIS A 175 11.88 -2.14 -0.35
CA HIS A 175 13.31 -2.18 -0.07
C HIS A 175 14.07 -1.42 -1.17
N SER A 176 14.83 -0.41 -0.76
CA SER A 176 15.63 0.49 -1.61
C SER A 176 17.11 0.22 -1.34
N LEU A 177 17.80 -0.43 -2.28
CA LEU A 177 19.26 -0.52 -2.24
C LEU A 177 19.85 0.63 -3.05
N LEU A 178 20.13 1.75 -2.38
CA LEU A 178 20.95 2.81 -2.95
C LEU A 178 22.38 2.61 -2.50
N LYS A 179 23.25 2.24 -3.43
CA LYS A 179 24.70 2.40 -3.25
C LYS A 179 24.99 3.89 -3.40
N ARG A 180 25.46 4.54 -2.35
CA ARG A 180 26.18 5.81 -2.49
C ARG A 180 27.52 5.47 -3.17
N SER A 181 27.73 5.97 -4.38
CA SER A 181 29.09 6.15 -4.92
C SER A 181 29.65 7.45 -4.37
#